data_AF-A0A5E6PK01-F1
#
_entry.id   AF-A0A5E6PK01-F1
#
_cell.length_a   1.000
_cell.length_b   1.000
_cell.length_c   1.000
_cell.angle_alpha   90.00
_cell.angle_beta   90.00
_cell.angle_gamma   90.00
#
_symmetry.space_group_name_H-M   'P 1'
#
loop_
_entity.id
_entity.type
_entity.pdbx_description
1 polymer ?
#
loop_
_entity_poly.entity_id
_entity_poly.type
_entity_poly.pdbx_seq_one_letter_code
_entity_poly.pdbx_strand_id
1 'polypeptide(L)'
;MTNIFSTRFDGPDTLADIRRLVTVRPDPVTGLEELSPALAAERLSKALKTIFLPNQFSLDFIKDNVDRARSFSAGSFSTDQQYQRRLYHPPEDEAFPICLTGLAGVGKSQTISALMKVMPGPAPYSSAHYHEPHTLISYWYASARGKAGGRQLLEDFLGGDATGVRANTSKLLTECRRRVNRDGVSLMMLEEMQHQSTGQGVARVTDILLTMAGLGVPMIYVANYSLGHKLLTRNSEDKQRLLSDPRVMLPDHPDSKTWEEYVGECIRVTGQRVSADPAALKHELYRCTFGIKRLTVHLIKTAYLEARAEHRYTVGIEDINRAYLSASYSSSRRDVEDLFLLNLQRCKPGFRSDLRCPFPVPVQSNVLAFTKQDRAARVSEKIFVAALTVEERKNFEQIYPPGSASNPSSKPERQKKPALPKQTREGLEDAYSRLLFESKGEPKPRGPAK
;
A
#
# COMPACT_ATOMS: atom_id res chain seq x y z
N MET A 1 22.27 -1.00 -39.33
CA MET A 1 21.83 0.11 -38.47
C MET A 1 21.34 -0.49 -37.17
N THR A 2 21.96 -0.15 -36.04
CA THR A 2 21.53 -0.65 -34.73
C THR A 2 20.15 -0.09 -34.44
N ASN A 3 19.18 -0.95 -34.21
CA ASN A 3 17.80 -0.54 -34.02
C ASN A 3 17.65 0.13 -32.64
N ILE A 4 17.54 1.46 -32.64
CA ILE A 4 17.46 2.28 -31.42
C ILE A 4 16.31 1.87 -30.49
N PHE A 5 15.23 1.30 -31.03
CA PHE A 5 14.09 0.81 -30.26
C PHE A 5 14.45 -0.41 -29.41
N SER A 6 15.45 -1.20 -29.83
CA SER A 6 15.97 -2.34 -29.09
C SER A 6 17.16 -1.97 -28.20
N THR A 7 18.12 -1.19 -28.71
CA THR A 7 19.37 -0.90 -28.00
C THR A 7 19.18 0.01 -26.79
N ARG A 8 18.10 0.81 -26.75
CA ARG A 8 17.76 1.60 -25.55
C ARG A 8 17.49 0.72 -24.33
N PHE A 9 17.12 -0.55 -24.51
CA PHE A 9 16.89 -1.49 -23.43
C PHE A 9 18.15 -2.21 -22.96
N ASP A 10 19.34 -1.92 -23.51
CA ASP A 10 20.62 -2.52 -23.10
C ASP A 10 21.16 -2.00 -21.76
N GLY A 11 20.27 -1.49 -20.91
CA GLY A 11 20.55 -1.07 -19.56
C GLY A 11 20.75 -2.26 -18.60
N PRO A 12 20.40 -2.13 -17.31
CA PRO A 12 20.68 -3.15 -16.31
C PRO A 12 19.92 -4.47 -16.60
N ASP A 13 20.65 -5.51 -16.98
CA ASP A 13 20.07 -6.83 -17.33
C ASP A 13 20.05 -7.80 -16.12
N THR A 14 21.01 -7.65 -15.20
CA THR A 14 21.10 -8.54 -14.03
C THR A 14 20.22 -8.06 -12.88
N LEU A 15 19.68 -9.01 -12.09
CA LEU A 15 18.93 -8.68 -10.86
C LEU A 15 19.77 -7.85 -9.86
N ALA A 16 21.10 -8.04 -9.87
CA ALA A 16 22.02 -7.28 -9.03
C ALA A 16 22.11 -5.81 -9.45
N ASP A 17 22.18 -5.54 -10.76
CA ASP A 17 22.20 -4.18 -11.31
C ASP A 17 20.86 -3.47 -11.06
N ILE A 18 19.75 -4.16 -11.30
CA ILE A 18 18.41 -3.66 -11.01
C ILE A 18 18.30 -3.31 -9.52
N ARG A 19 18.74 -4.22 -8.63
CA ARG A 19 18.74 -3.96 -7.18
C ARG A 19 19.54 -2.72 -6.83
N ARG A 20 20.74 -2.55 -7.38
CA ARG A 20 21.58 -1.38 -7.13
C ARG A 20 20.89 -0.08 -7.58
N LEU A 21 20.29 -0.08 -8.76
CA LEU A 21 19.64 1.11 -9.34
C LEU A 21 18.37 1.52 -8.57
N VAL A 22 17.57 0.53 -8.15
CA VAL A 22 16.27 0.81 -7.53
C VAL A 22 16.34 1.04 -6.03
N THR A 23 17.37 0.51 -5.35
CA THR A 23 17.52 0.64 -3.89
C THR A 23 17.64 2.10 -3.49
N VAL A 24 16.79 2.53 -2.56
CA VAL A 24 16.83 3.89 -1.98
C VAL A 24 17.08 3.79 -0.49
N ARG A 25 18.23 4.31 -0.08
CA ARG A 25 18.64 4.43 1.33
C ARG A 25 18.81 5.93 1.64
N PRO A 26 17.82 6.57 2.27
CA PRO A 26 17.89 8.00 2.54
C PRO A 26 18.92 8.31 3.64
N ASP A 27 19.40 9.55 3.67
CA ASP A 27 20.32 9.99 4.72
C ASP A 27 19.64 10.02 6.10
N PRO A 28 20.40 9.78 7.19
CA PRO A 28 19.89 9.90 8.54
C PRO A 28 19.33 11.30 8.81
N VAL A 29 18.18 11.37 9.48
CA VAL A 29 17.54 12.66 9.78
C VAL A 29 18.25 13.35 10.94
N THR A 30 18.87 14.50 10.65
CA THR A 30 19.55 15.36 11.63
C THR A 30 18.64 16.52 12.08
N GLY A 31 18.99 17.15 13.22
CA GLY A 31 18.31 18.35 13.71
C GLY A 31 16.85 18.15 14.18
N LEU A 32 16.47 16.94 14.62
CA LEU A 32 15.11 16.69 15.12
C LEU A 32 14.85 17.26 16.51
N GLU A 33 15.90 17.54 17.28
CA GLU A 33 15.83 18.11 18.63
C GLU A 33 15.38 19.57 18.64
N GLU A 34 15.82 20.34 17.64
CA GLU A 34 15.52 21.77 17.47
C GLU A 34 14.09 22.04 16.98
N LEU A 35 13.44 21.01 16.44
CA LEU A 35 12.09 21.13 15.87
C LEU A 35 11.02 20.77 16.91
N SER A 36 9.81 21.32 16.70
CA SER A 36 8.64 20.93 17.49
C SER A 36 8.37 19.42 17.33
N PRO A 37 7.84 18.73 18.36
CA PRO A 37 7.63 17.28 18.31
C PRO A 37 6.84 16.81 17.09
N ALA A 38 5.77 17.54 16.72
CA ALA A 38 4.95 17.22 15.56
C ALA A 38 5.71 17.39 14.23
N LEU A 39 6.49 18.46 14.08
CA LEU A 39 7.26 18.72 12.86
C LEU A 39 8.42 17.72 12.73
N ALA A 40 9.09 17.43 13.84
CA ALA A 40 10.14 16.41 13.91
C ALA A 40 9.61 15.03 13.51
N ALA A 41 8.46 14.62 14.04
CA ALA A 41 7.82 13.34 13.71
C ALA A 41 7.39 13.26 12.23
N GLU A 42 6.93 14.37 11.64
CA GLU A 42 6.57 14.39 10.22
C GLU A 42 7.80 14.33 9.32
N ARG A 43 8.89 15.02 9.67
CA ARG A 43 10.17 14.94 8.95
C ARG A 43 10.75 13.52 9.00
N LEU A 44 10.71 12.89 10.18
CA LEU A 44 11.11 11.50 10.37
C LEU A 44 10.27 10.55 9.50
N SER A 45 8.94 10.67 9.57
CA SER A 45 7.99 9.90 8.76
C SER A 45 8.24 10.05 7.26
N LYS A 46 8.51 11.27 6.78
CA LYS A 46 8.85 11.52 5.37
C LYS A 46 10.12 10.79 4.94
N ALA A 47 11.18 10.84 5.75
CA ALA A 47 12.42 10.13 5.47
C ALA A 47 12.24 8.60 5.50
N LEU A 48 11.48 8.07 6.45
CA LEU A 48 11.21 6.63 6.50
C LEU A 48 10.38 6.14 5.29
N LYS A 49 9.47 6.97 4.77
CA LYS A 49 8.67 6.64 3.55
C LYS A 49 9.50 6.55 2.28
N THR A 50 10.67 7.19 2.21
CA THR A 50 11.53 7.13 1.02
C THR A 50 12.41 5.88 0.98
N ILE A 51 12.52 5.14 2.09
CA ILE A 51 13.22 3.86 2.13
C ILE A 51 12.55 2.91 1.13
N PHE A 52 13.34 2.38 0.22
CA PHE A 52 12.92 1.31 -0.68
C PHE A 52 14.03 0.27 -0.81
N LEU A 53 13.79 -0.88 -0.19
CA LEU A 53 14.60 -2.08 -0.34
C LEU A 53 13.77 -3.10 -1.13
N PRO A 54 14.17 -3.45 -2.37
CA PRO A 54 13.41 -4.38 -3.18
C PRO A 54 13.57 -5.81 -2.64
N ASN A 55 12.45 -6.50 -2.44
CA ASN A 55 12.46 -7.94 -2.17
C ASN A 55 12.58 -8.74 -3.48
N GLN A 56 12.74 -10.06 -3.38
CA GLN A 56 12.88 -10.92 -4.55
C GLN A 56 11.69 -10.77 -5.52
N PHE A 57 10.47 -10.74 -5.00
CA PHE A 57 9.26 -10.51 -5.80
C PHE A 57 9.32 -9.19 -6.59
N SER A 58 9.73 -8.08 -5.95
CA SER A 58 9.86 -6.79 -6.64
C SER A 58 10.92 -6.85 -7.75
N LEU A 59 12.04 -7.53 -7.53
CA LEU A 59 13.11 -7.64 -8.54
C LEU A 59 12.67 -8.48 -9.74
N ASP A 60 12.08 -9.66 -9.48
CA ASP A 60 11.57 -10.55 -10.52
C ASP A 60 10.45 -9.86 -11.30
N PHE A 61 9.51 -9.20 -10.60
CA PHE A 61 8.45 -8.43 -11.23
C PHE A 61 9.01 -7.31 -12.12
N ILE A 62 10.02 -6.56 -11.65
CA ILE A 62 10.61 -5.50 -12.45
C ILE A 62 11.28 -6.09 -13.70
N LYS A 63 12.09 -7.16 -13.54
CA LYS A 63 12.77 -7.81 -14.65
C LYS A 63 11.78 -8.36 -15.69
N ASP A 64 10.78 -9.12 -15.26
CA ASP A 64 9.74 -9.67 -16.13
C ASP A 64 9.07 -8.60 -16.98
N ASN A 65 8.77 -7.43 -16.39
CA ASN A 65 8.11 -6.33 -17.09
C ASN A 65 9.05 -5.57 -18.04
N VAL A 66 10.32 -5.42 -17.69
CA VAL A 66 11.34 -4.84 -18.58
C VAL A 66 11.56 -5.77 -19.77
N ASP A 67 11.67 -7.08 -19.55
CA ASP A 67 11.85 -8.08 -20.61
C ASP A 67 10.63 -8.13 -21.54
N ARG A 68 9.42 -7.98 -21.00
CA ARG A 68 8.18 -7.87 -21.78
C ARG A 68 8.15 -6.60 -22.62
N ALA A 69 8.55 -5.47 -22.06
CA ALA A 69 8.63 -4.20 -22.78
C ALA A 69 9.69 -4.24 -23.89
N ARG A 70 10.86 -4.84 -23.61
CA ARG A 70 11.94 -5.08 -24.57
C ARG A 70 11.45 -5.96 -25.72
N SER A 71 10.78 -7.07 -25.40
CA SER A 71 10.21 -7.99 -26.39
C SER A 71 9.17 -7.32 -27.27
N PHE A 72 8.28 -6.51 -26.68
CA PHE A 72 7.29 -5.75 -27.42
C PHE A 72 7.93 -4.71 -28.34
N SER A 73 8.95 -4.00 -27.85
CA SER A 73 9.69 -2.99 -28.63
C SER A 73 10.42 -3.64 -29.82
N ALA A 74 11.10 -4.76 -29.59
CA ALA A 74 11.79 -5.52 -30.63
C ALA A 74 10.84 -6.09 -31.69
N GLY A 75 9.69 -6.63 -31.27
CA GLY A 75 8.68 -7.18 -32.20
C GLY A 75 7.88 -6.11 -32.96
N SER A 76 7.65 -4.94 -32.34
CA SER A 76 6.82 -3.88 -32.92
C SER A 76 7.61 -2.93 -33.82
N PHE A 77 8.89 -2.71 -33.52
CA PHE A 77 9.71 -1.67 -34.16
C PHE A 77 11.00 -2.23 -34.78
N SER A 78 11.01 -3.50 -35.22
CA SER A 78 12.24 -4.16 -35.70
C SER A 78 12.88 -3.46 -36.92
N THR A 79 12.08 -2.77 -37.74
CA THR A 79 12.49 -2.04 -38.94
C THR A 79 11.74 -0.71 -39.08
N ASP A 80 12.36 0.27 -39.75
CA ASP A 80 11.75 1.58 -40.03
C ASP A 80 10.43 1.46 -40.80
N GLN A 81 10.32 0.47 -41.69
CA GLN A 81 9.09 0.21 -42.44
C GLN A 81 7.96 -0.29 -41.53
N GLN A 82 8.26 -1.15 -40.54
CA GLN A 82 7.27 -1.58 -39.55
C GLN A 82 6.85 -0.44 -38.62
N TYR A 83 7.80 0.40 -38.21
CA TYR A 83 7.51 1.62 -37.45
C TYR A 83 6.56 2.55 -38.22
N GLN A 84 6.86 2.86 -39.49
CA GLN A 84 5.99 3.68 -40.34
C GLN A 84 4.61 3.04 -40.55
N ARG A 85 4.56 1.72 -40.76
CA ARG A 85 3.27 1.01 -40.91
C ARG A 85 2.40 1.18 -39.68
N ARG A 86 2.94 1.01 -38.47
CA ARG A 86 2.20 1.15 -37.21
C ARG A 86 1.84 2.60 -36.88
N LEU A 87 2.60 3.57 -37.38
CA LEU A 87 2.27 4.98 -37.27
C LEU A 87 1.03 5.34 -38.12
N TYR A 88 0.96 4.87 -39.36
CA TYR A 88 -0.14 5.19 -40.27
C TYR A 88 -1.35 4.27 -40.15
N HIS A 89 -1.10 3.01 -39.82
CA HIS A 89 -2.11 1.95 -39.67
C HIS A 89 -1.88 1.24 -38.33
N PRO A 90 -2.24 1.91 -37.21
CA PRO A 90 -2.05 1.31 -35.89
C PRO A 90 -2.90 0.03 -35.77
N PRO A 91 -2.33 -1.08 -35.29
CA PRO A 91 -3.07 -2.32 -35.12
C PRO A 91 -4.19 -2.17 -34.09
N GLU A 92 -5.28 -2.91 -34.27
CA GLU A 92 -6.41 -2.94 -33.35
C GLU A 92 -6.29 -4.07 -32.33
N ASP A 93 -5.07 -4.31 -31.85
CA ASP A 93 -4.81 -5.37 -30.87
C ASP A 93 -5.29 -4.94 -29.48
N GLU A 94 -5.74 -5.92 -28.70
CA GLU A 94 -6.04 -5.75 -27.29
C GLU A 94 -4.93 -6.34 -26.43
N ALA A 95 -4.48 -5.57 -25.44
CA ALA A 95 -3.52 -6.04 -24.46
C ALA A 95 -4.22 -6.73 -23.28
N PHE A 96 -3.63 -7.82 -22.78
CA PHE A 96 -4.03 -8.44 -21.52
C PHE A 96 -3.21 -7.86 -20.37
N PRO A 97 -3.78 -6.99 -19.53
CA PRO A 97 -3.01 -6.31 -18.49
C PRO A 97 -2.62 -7.25 -17.34
N ILE A 98 -1.48 -6.93 -16.72
CA ILE A 98 -1.00 -7.54 -15.48
C ILE A 98 -1.63 -6.83 -14.29
N CYS A 99 -2.24 -7.60 -13.39
CA CYS A 99 -2.84 -7.08 -12.17
C CYS A 99 -1.82 -7.16 -11.02
N LEU A 100 -1.17 -6.06 -10.68
CA LEU A 100 -0.32 -6.00 -9.47
C LEU A 100 -1.22 -5.76 -8.24
N THR A 101 -1.39 -6.79 -7.42
CA THR A 101 -2.23 -6.72 -6.22
C THR A 101 -1.51 -7.07 -4.93
N GLY A 102 -2.10 -6.74 -3.78
CA GLY A 102 -1.48 -6.92 -2.47
C GLY A 102 -2.20 -6.10 -1.40
N LEU A 103 -1.85 -6.32 -0.12
CA LEU A 103 -2.36 -5.51 0.99
C LEU A 103 -2.00 -4.03 0.81
N ALA A 104 -2.79 -3.14 1.42
CA ALA A 104 -2.50 -1.72 1.38
C ALA A 104 -1.20 -1.43 2.15
N GLY A 105 -0.28 -0.68 1.53
CA GLY A 105 0.95 -0.24 2.19
C GLY A 105 2.13 -1.23 2.21
N VAL A 106 2.06 -2.35 1.46
CA VAL A 106 3.17 -3.32 1.34
C VAL A 106 4.34 -2.86 0.46
N GLY A 107 4.12 -1.90 -0.45
CA GLY A 107 5.17 -1.40 -1.35
C GLY A 107 4.86 -1.44 -2.86
N LYS A 108 3.61 -1.70 -3.26
CA LYS A 108 3.20 -1.74 -4.69
C LYS A 108 3.58 -0.47 -5.46
N SER A 109 3.19 0.70 -4.95
CA SER A 109 3.49 2.02 -5.54
C SER A 109 4.98 2.29 -5.67
N GLN A 110 5.76 1.90 -4.66
CA GLN A 110 7.22 2.04 -4.69
C GLN A 110 7.85 1.09 -5.72
N THR A 111 7.28 -0.10 -5.93
CA THR A 111 7.72 -1.05 -6.97
C THR A 111 7.47 -0.50 -8.38
N ILE A 112 6.33 0.14 -8.62
CA ILE A 112 6.07 0.85 -9.89
C ILE A 112 7.03 2.03 -10.08
N SER A 113 7.27 2.80 -9.01
CA SER A 113 8.26 3.89 -9.05
C SER A 113 9.67 3.38 -9.35
N ALA A 114 10.04 2.21 -8.82
CA ALA A 114 11.30 1.54 -9.12
C ALA A 114 11.37 1.04 -10.57
N LEU A 115 10.28 0.45 -11.08
CA LEU A 115 10.19 0.02 -12.48
C LEU A 115 10.41 1.20 -13.44
N MET A 116 9.79 2.35 -13.18
CA MET A 116 10.00 3.56 -13.99
C MET A 116 11.47 4.02 -14.03
N LYS A 117 12.25 3.81 -12.97
CA LYS A 117 13.69 4.14 -12.95
C LYS A 117 14.55 3.18 -13.78
N VAL A 118 14.12 1.93 -13.93
CA VAL A 118 14.83 0.89 -14.68
C VAL A 118 14.53 0.97 -16.17
N MET A 119 13.32 1.39 -16.52
CA MET A 119 12.93 1.61 -17.91
C MET A 119 13.82 2.65 -18.59
N PRO A 120 14.12 2.51 -19.89
CA PRO A 120 14.97 3.46 -20.59
C PRO A 120 14.37 4.87 -20.59
N GLY A 121 15.21 5.86 -20.32
CA GLY A 121 14.82 7.27 -20.34
C GLY A 121 14.49 7.78 -21.76
N PRO A 122 14.04 9.04 -21.87
CA PRO A 122 13.74 9.65 -23.16
C PRO A 122 14.97 9.68 -24.08
N ALA A 123 14.82 9.24 -25.33
CA ALA A 123 15.92 9.17 -26.29
C ALA A 123 15.55 9.85 -27.62
N PRO A 124 16.44 10.64 -28.23
CA PRO A 124 16.16 11.25 -29.52
C PRO A 124 16.17 10.19 -30.63
N TYR A 125 15.18 10.23 -31.51
CA TYR A 125 15.10 9.39 -32.70
C TYR A 125 14.90 10.25 -33.94
N SER A 126 15.77 10.03 -34.92
CA SER A 126 15.67 10.63 -36.25
C SER A 126 15.40 9.52 -37.25
N SER A 127 14.37 9.72 -38.05
CA SER A 127 14.05 8.87 -39.20
C SER A 127 13.95 9.77 -40.41
N ALA A 128 14.27 9.26 -41.60
CA ALA A 128 14.09 9.98 -42.88
C ALA A 128 12.64 10.47 -43.09
N HIS A 129 11.69 9.90 -42.34
CA HIS A 129 10.29 10.28 -42.34
C HIS A 129 9.97 11.62 -41.65
N TYR A 130 10.81 12.04 -40.69
CA TYR A 130 10.61 13.28 -39.95
C TYR A 130 11.69 14.30 -40.33
N HIS A 131 11.27 15.54 -40.55
CA HIS A 131 12.21 16.65 -40.74
C HIS A 131 12.97 17.01 -39.46
N GLU A 132 12.38 16.74 -38.30
CA GLU A 132 12.96 16.98 -36.98
C GLU A 132 13.02 15.68 -36.15
N PRO A 133 14.06 15.50 -35.33
CA PRO A 133 14.12 14.36 -34.41
C PRO A 133 13.03 14.50 -33.35
N HIS A 134 12.38 13.38 -33.02
CA HIS A 134 11.39 13.32 -31.95
C HIS A 134 11.87 12.42 -30.82
N THR A 135 11.26 12.56 -29.65
CA THR A 135 11.69 11.89 -28.44
C THR A 135 10.92 10.58 -28.25
N LEU A 136 11.65 9.46 -28.18
CA LEU A 136 11.11 8.17 -27.79
C LEU A 136 10.92 8.13 -26.27
N ILE A 137 9.78 7.62 -25.83
CA ILE A 137 9.41 7.45 -24.42
C ILE A 137 9.08 5.98 -24.20
N SER A 138 9.76 5.33 -23.26
CA SER A 138 9.64 3.89 -23.07
C SER A 138 8.34 3.47 -22.38
N TYR A 139 7.77 4.32 -21.53
CA TYR A 139 6.55 4.00 -20.78
C TYR A 139 5.61 5.19 -20.63
N TRP A 140 4.32 4.88 -20.50
CA TRP A 140 3.30 5.84 -20.08
C TRP A 140 2.82 5.50 -18.67
N TYR A 141 2.72 6.53 -17.82
CA TYR A 141 2.21 6.41 -16.47
C TYR A 141 1.00 7.31 -16.30
N ALA A 142 -0.09 6.78 -15.75
CA ALA A 142 -1.23 7.60 -15.34
C ALA A 142 -1.79 7.17 -13.98
N SER A 143 -2.17 8.17 -13.19
CA SER A 143 -2.99 7.99 -11.99
C SER A 143 -4.46 8.25 -12.34
N ALA A 144 -5.33 7.31 -11.98
CA ALA A 144 -6.77 7.45 -12.15
C ALA A 144 -7.45 8.35 -11.10
N ARG A 145 -6.67 8.97 -10.20
CA ARG A 145 -7.18 9.84 -9.16
C ARG A 145 -7.83 11.09 -9.75
N GLY A 146 -9.12 11.29 -9.44
CA GLY A 146 -9.88 12.48 -9.86
C GLY A 146 -10.28 12.50 -11.34
N LYS A 147 -10.09 11.40 -12.08
CA LYS A 147 -10.49 11.28 -13.49
C LYS A 147 -11.93 10.77 -13.59
N ALA A 148 -12.71 11.34 -14.51
CA ALA A 148 -14.13 11.06 -14.68
C ALA A 148 -14.42 9.78 -15.49
N GLY A 149 -13.47 9.32 -16.33
CA GLY A 149 -13.60 8.12 -17.15
C GLY A 149 -12.39 7.86 -18.07
N GLY A 150 -12.43 6.77 -18.84
CA GLY A 150 -11.32 6.35 -19.72
C GLY A 150 -10.97 7.39 -20.78
N ARG A 151 -11.99 8.10 -21.29
CA ARG A 151 -11.83 9.20 -22.23
C ARG A 151 -10.92 10.32 -21.70
N GLN A 152 -11.10 10.73 -20.44
CA GLN A 152 -10.31 11.83 -19.87
C GLN A 152 -8.83 11.42 -19.72
N LEU A 153 -8.58 10.16 -19.39
CA LEU A 153 -7.21 9.62 -19.36
C LEU A 153 -6.57 9.61 -20.75
N LEU A 154 -7.32 9.25 -21.80
CA LEU A 154 -6.83 9.35 -23.19
C LEU A 154 -6.53 10.80 -23.57
N GLU A 155 -7.41 11.74 -23.21
CA GLU A 155 -7.21 13.18 -23.45
C GLU A 155 -5.97 13.73 -22.71
N ASP A 156 -5.69 13.25 -21.50
CA ASP A 156 -4.48 13.63 -20.74
C ASP A 156 -3.20 13.21 -21.48
N PHE A 157 -3.16 12.00 -22.05
CA PHE A 157 -2.01 11.53 -22.85
C PHE A 157 -1.82 12.34 -24.14
N LEU A 158 -2.90 12.94 -24.66
CA LEU A 158 -2.85 13.79 -25.85
C LEU A 158 -2.46 15.26 -25.54
N GLY A 159 -2.32 15.64 -24.26
CA GLY A 159 -1.73 16.92 -23.85
C GLY A 159 -2.48 18.18 -24.30
N GLY A 160 -3.79 18.09 -24.57
CA GLY A 160 -4.59 19.24 -25.01
C GLY A 160 -4.65 19.45 -26.54
N ASP A 161 -3.89 18.71 -27.34
CA ASP A 161 -4.03 18.68 -28.81
C ASP A 161 -5.42 18.18 -29.27
N ALA A 162 -6.17 17.56 -28.35
CA ALA A 162 -7.54 17.09 -28.56
C ALA A 162 -8.61 18.19 -28.48
N THR A 163 -8.25 19.43 -28.13
CA THR A 163 -9.20 20.55 -27.92
C THR A 163 -9.95 20.98 -29.18
N GLY A 164 -9.53 20.56 -30.37
CA GLY A 164 -10.14 20.92 -31.65
C GLY A 164 -11.27 20.00 -32.14
N VAL A 165 -11.52 18.84 -31.53
CA VAL A 165 -12.51 17.88 -32.04
C VAL A 165 -13.40 17.43 -30.89
N ARG A 166 -14.73 17.56 -31.05
CA ARG A 166 -15.71 16.69 -30.37
C ARG A 166 -15.45 15.24 -30.80
N ALA A 167 -14.33 14.67 -30.38
CA ALA A 167 -13.87 13.40 -30.88
C ALA A 167 -14.66 12.30 -30.17
N ASN A 168 -15.16 11.36 -30.97
CA ASN A 168 -15.71 10.10 -30.48
C ASN A 168 -14.58 9.31 -29.79
N THR A 169 -14.90 8.52 -28.77
CA THR A 169 -13.93 7.71 -28.00
C THR A 169 -13.09 6.82 -28.91
N SER A 170 -13.67 6.29 -29.99
CA SER A 170 -12.95 5.50 -31.00
C SER A 170 -11.86 6.29 -31.73
N LYS A 171 -12.17 7.53 -32.16
CA LYS A 171 -11.18 8.41 -32.81
C LYS A 171 -10.05 8.80 -31.86
N LEU A 172 -10.39 9.06 -30.59
CA LEU A 172 -9.39 9.31 -29.55
C LEU A 172 -8.48 8.09 -29.32
N LEU A 173 -9.05 6.89 -29.31
CA LEU A 173 -8.29 5.65 -29.17
C LEU A 173 -7.33 5.45 -30.36
N THR A 174 -7.79 5.64 -31.58
CA THR A 174 -6.93 5.56 -32.78
C THR A 174 -5.78 6.57 -32.73
N GLU A 175 -6.07 7.80 -32.32
CA GLU A 175 -5.03 8.84 -32.20
C GLU A 175 -4.04 8.52 -31.06
N CYS A 176 -4.53 7.99 -29.93
CA CYS A 176 -3.66 7.53 -28.85
C CYS A 176 -2.78 6.36 -29.30
N ARG A 177 -3.31 5.39 -30.04
CA ARG A 177 -2.52 4.29 -30.63
C ARG A 177 -1.45 4.83 -31.57
N ARG A 178 -1.77 5.82 -32.40
CA ARG A 178 -0.80 6.51 -33.26
C ARG A 178 0.32 7.15 -32.45
N ARG A 179 -0.03 7.87 -31.38
CA ARG A 179 0.94 8.54 -30.50
C ARG A 179 1.81 7.57 -29.70
N VAL A 180 1.22 6.48 -29.20
CA VAL A 180 1.94 5.36 -28.58
C VAL A 180 3.01 4.81 -29.52
N ASN A 181 2.63 4.53 -30.78
CA ASN A 181 3.55 3.96 -31.76
C ASN A 181 4.61 4.97 -32.19
N ARG A 182 4.24 6.26 -32.33
CA ARG A 182 5.16 7.37 -32.62
C ARG A 182 6.23 7.51 -31.54
N ASP A 183 5.80 7.59 -30.28
CA ASP A 183 6.71 7.80 -29.15
C ASP A 183 7.45 6.49 -28.78
N GLY A 184 7.12 5.36 -29.41
CA GLY A 184 7.75 4.07 -29.15
C GLY A 184 7.45 3.55 -27.75
N VAL A 185 6.22 3.77 -27.24
CA VAL A 185 5.82 3.33 -25.91
C VAL A 185 5.74 1.81 -25.86
N SER A 186 6.42 1.22 -24.88
CA SER A 186 6.55 -0.23 -24.74
C SER A 186 5.83 -0.80 -23.52
N LEU A 187 5.41 0.06 -22.60
CA LEU A 187 4.75 -0.33 -21.36
C LEU A 187 3.83 0.78 -20.86
N MET A 188 2.64 0.41 -20.41
CA MET A 188 1.69 1.32 -19.77
C MET A 188 1.49 0.93 -18.31
N MET A 189 1.49 1.93 -17.42
CA MET A 189 1.32 1.73 -15.98
C MET A 189 0.17 2.59 -15.47
N LEU A 190 -0.77 1.95 -14.78
CA LEU A 190 -1.94 2.59 -14.22
C LEU A 190 -2.01 2.43 -12.69
N GLU A 191 -2.08 3.54 -11.97
CA GLU A 191 -2.13 3.56 -10.50
C GLU A 191 -3.38 4.25 -9.94
N GLU A 192 -3.66 4.03 -8.65
CA GLU A 192 -4.70 4.70 -7.85
C GLU A 192 -6.16 4.50 -8.30
N MET A 193 -6.46 3.42 -9.02
CA MET A 193 -7.80 3.05 -9.52
C MET A 193 -8.90 2.97 -8.45
N GLN A 194 -8.53 2.74 -7.19
CA GLN A 194 -9.47 2.60 -6.07
C GLN A 194 -10.12 3.92 -5.61
N HIS A 195 -9.56 5.09 -5.95
CA HIS A 195 -10.10 6.39 -5.53
C HIS A 195 -11.30 6.85 -6.37
N GLN A 196 -11.62 6.16 -7.47
CA GLN A 196 -12.85 6.41 -8.23
C GLN A 196 -14.09 5.74 -7.61
N SER A 197 -13.93 5.05 -6.47
CA SER A 197 -14.96 4.18 -5.91
C SER A 197 -15.98 4.83 -4.96
N THR A 198 -15.99 6.16 -4.85
CA THR A 198 -17.08 6.90 -4.19
C THR A 198 -18.35 6.91 -5.06
N GLY A 199 -19.15 5.84 -4.94
CA GLY A 199 -20.55 5.80 -5.37
C GLY A 199 -20.88 5.15 -6.71
N GLN A 200 -19.95 5.05 -7.68
CA GLN A 200 -20.20 4.42 -9.01
C GLN A 200 -19.10 3.40 -9.43
N GLY A 201 -18.48 2.77 -8.43
CA GLY A 201 -17.03 2.57 -8.39
C GLY A 201 -16.33 1.39 -9.08
N VAL A 202 -17.02 0.47 -9.74
CA VAL A 202 -16.36 -0.72 -10.36
C VAL A 202 -16.55 -0.74 -11.87
N ALA A 203 -17.75 -0.40 -12.33
CA ALA A 203 -18.05 -0.38 -13.75
C ALA A 203 -17.19 0.61 -14.51
N ARG A 204 -17.01 1.81 -13.94
CA ARG A 204 -16.11 2.83 -14.49
C ARG A 204 -14.65 2.40 -14.49
N VAL A 205 -14.18 1.74 -13.43
CA VAL A 205 -12.80 1.22 -13.38
C VAL A 205 -12.60 0.13 -14.42
N THR A 206 -13.59 -0.75 -14.62
CA THR A 206 -13.56 -1.77 -15.68
C THR A 206 -13.49 -1.11 -17.06
N ASP A 207 -14.36 -0.13 -17.31
CA ASP A 207 -14.40 0.63 -18.57
C ASP A 207 -13.08 1.36 -18.88
N ILE A 208 -12.48 1.99 -17.87
CA ILE A 208 -11.13 2.59 -17.98
C ILE A 208 -10.11 1.52 -18.36
N LEU A 209 -10.07 0.40 -17.65
CA LEU A 209 -9.06 -0.64 -17.89
C LEU A 209 -9.22 -1.26 -19.28
N LEU A 210 -10.45 -1.53 -19.72
CA LEU A 210 -10.73 -2.05 -21.06
C LEU A 210 -10.39 -1.03 -22.16
N THR A 211 -10.72 0.24 -21.95
CA THR A 211 -10.36 1.32 -22.89
C THR A 211 -8.84 1.42 -23.06
N MET A 212 -8.09 1.32 -21.96
CA MET A 212 -6.63 1.38 -21.98
C MET A 212 -6.00 0.10 -22.54
N ALA A 213 -6.56 -1.07 -22.24
CA ALA A 213 -6.18 -2.34 -22.85
C ALA A 213 -6.34 -2.31 -24.38
N GLY A 214 -7.34 -1.57 -24.87
CA GLY A 214 -7.55 -1.31 -26.29
C GLY A 214 -6.41 -0.54 -26.97
N LEU A 215 -5.43 0.02 -26.26
CA LEU A 215 -4.24 0.61 -26.89
C LEU A 215 -3.28 -0.43 -27.50
N GLY A 216 -3.40 -1.71 -27.10
CA GLY A 216 -2.58 -2.80 -27.64
C GLY A 216 -1.13 -2.82 -27.12
N VAL A 217 -0.84 -2.07 -26.06
CA VAL A 217 0.49 -2.02 -25.41
C VAL A 217 0.48 -2.87 -24.15
N PRO A 218 1.56 -3.59 -23.81
CA PRO A 218 1.70 -4.23 -22.51
C PRO A 218 1.33 -3.27 -21.37
N MET A 219 0.46 -3.71 -20.47
CA MET A 219 -0.16 -2.84 -19.48
C MET A 219 -0.09 -3.45 -18.09
N ILE A 220 0.19 -2.63 -17.08
CA ILE A 220 0.16 -2.97 -15.66
C ILE A 220 -0.84 -2.06 -14.98
N TYR A 221 -1.71 -2.61 -14.14
CA TYR A 221 -2.50 -1.80 -13.22
C TYR A 221 -2.33 -2.26 -11.78
N VAL A 222 -2.32 -1.29 -10.87
CA VAL A 222 -2.18 -1.53 -9.43
C VAL A 222 -3.56 -1.59 -8.77
N ALA A 223 -3.84 -2.70 -8.10
CA ALA A 223 -5.11 -2.92 -7.41
C ALA A 223 -4.90 -3.32 -5.95
N ASN A 224 -5.73 -2.81 -5.04
CA ASN A 224 -5.87 -3.41 -3.71
C ASN A 224 -6.79 -4.65 -3.78
N TYR A 225 -6.73 -5.51 -2.77
CA TYR A 225 -7.59 -6.70 -2.70
C TYR A 225 -9.09 -6.38 -2.82
N SER A 226 -9.53 -5.25 -2.26
CA SER A 226 -10.92 -4.79 -2.39
C SER A 226 -11.34 -4.58 -3.85
N LEU A 227 -10.47 -4.07 -4.71
CA LEU A 227 -10.73 -3.96 -6.14
C LEU A 227 -10.67 -5.33 -6.82
N GLY A 228 -9.72 -6.19 -6.44
CA GLY A 228 -9.61 -7.56 -6.94
C GLY A 228 -10.89 -8.38 -6.71
N HIS A 229 -11.46 -8.37 -5.50
CA HIS A 229 -12.74 -9.03 -5.20
C HIS A 229 -13.88 -8.47 -6.05
N LYS A 230 -13.93 -7.15 -6.25
CA LYS A 230 -14.94 -6.51 -7.09
C LYS A 230 -14.81 -6.90 -8.57
N LEU A 231 -13.59 -7.00 -9.09
CA LEU A 231 -13.35 -7.48 -10.46
C LEU A 231 -13.72 -8.97 -10.62
N LEU A 232 -13.47 -9.79 -9.60
CA LEU A 232 -13.88 -11.20 -9.60
C LEU A 232 -15.40 -11.41 -9.59
N THR A 233 -16.20 -10.40 -9.20
CA THR A 233 -17.66 -10.48 -9.30
C THR A 233 -18.22 -10.15 -10.69
N ARG A 234 -17.39 -9.71 -11.64
CA ARG A 234 -17.83 -9.32 -13.00
C ARG A 234 -18.21 -10.51 -13.88
N ASN A 235 -18.54 -10.22 -15.14
CA ASN A 235 -18.79 -11.23 -16.17
C ASN A 235 -17.51 -12.04 -16.44
N SER A 236 -17.65 -13.25 -16.97
CA SER A 236 -16.51 -14.12 -17.28
C SER A 236 -15.55 -13.48 -18.29
N GLU A 237 -16.08 -12.75 -19.28
CA GLU A 237 -15.30 -12.05 -20.30
C GLU A 237 -14.36 -10.99 -19.68
N ASP A 238 -14.91 -10.07 -18.88
CA ASP A 238 -14.13 -9.03 -18.19
C ASP A 238 -13.04 -9.63 -17.29
N LYS A 239 -13.33 -10.76 -16.63
CA LYS A 239 -12.33 -11.47 -15.80
C LYS A 239 -11.20 -12.02 -16.64
N GLN A 240 -11.50 -12.67 -17.75
CA GLN A 240 -10.48 -13.21 -18.64
C GLN A 240 -9.64 -12.08 -19.23
N ARG A 241 -10.25 -10.95 -19.59
CA ARG A 241 -9.52 -9.80 -20.16
C ARG A 241 -8.64 -9.11 -19.11
N LEU A 242 -9.14 -8.85 -17.90
CA LEU A 242 -8.44 -8.04 -16.90
C LEU A 242 -7.64 -8.81 -15.84
N LEU A 243 -7.98 -10.08 -15.58
CA LEU A 243 -7.43 -10.90 -14.49
C LEU A 243 -6.69 -12.14 -14.99
N SER A 244 -6.18 -12.12 -16.23
CA SER A 244 -5.40 -13.23 -16.80
C SER A 244 -4.07 -13.48 -16.10
N ASP A 245 -3.36 -12.42 -15.68
CA ASP A 245 -2.04 -12.53 -15.02
C ASP A 245 -2.00 -11.71 -13.71
N PRO A 246 -2.60 -12.21 -12.61
CA PRO A 246 -2.54 -11.55 -11.31
C PRO A 246 -1.22 -11.82 -10.59
N ARG A 247 -0.49 -10.76 -10.27
CA ARG A 247 0.77 -10.79 -9.49
C ARG A 247 0.51 -10.30 -8.08
N VAL A 248 0.55 -11.20 -7.10
CA VAL A 248 0.24 -10.91 -5.70
C VAL A 248 1.50 -10.62 -4.89
N MET A 249 1.65 -9.37 -4.45
CA MET A 249 2.68 -8.93 -3.52
C MET A 249 2.26 -9.20 -2.07
N LEU A 250 2.97 -10.12 -1.41
CA LEU A 250 2.77 -10.44 0.00
C LEU A 250 3.66 -9.56 0.90
N PRO A 251 3.28 -9.35 2.18
CA PRO A 251 4.16 -8.75 3.17
C PRO A 251 5.44 -9.57 3.37
N ASP A 252 6.52 -8.89 3.74
CA ASP A 252 7.80 -9.53 4.02
C ASP A 252 7.69 -10.43 5.28
N HIS A 253 8.31 -11.61 5.25
CA HIS A 253 8.31 -12.55 6.39
C HIS A 253 9.16 -12.02 7.56
N PRO A 254 8.83 -12.28 8.84
CA PRO A 254 9.65 -11.83 9.96
C PRO A 254 11.09 -12.34 9.83
N ASP A 255 11.29 -13.60 9.51
CA ASP A 255 12.64 -14.19 9.35
C ASP A 255 13.31 -13.88 7.99
N SER A 256 12.68 -13.08 7.13
CA SER A 256 13.29 -12.69 5.86
C SER A 256 14.46 -11.74 6.09
N LYS A 257 15.58 -11.98 5.38
CA LYS A 257 16.71 -11.04 5.33
C LYS A 257 16.28 -9.65 4.89
N THR A 258 15.32 -9.55 3.96
CA THR A 258 14.82 -8.25 3.49
C THR A 258 14.08 -7.47 4.60
N TRP A 259 13.37 -8.17 5.49
CA TRP A 259 12.70 -7.53 6.63
C TRP A 259 13.72 -7.02 7.65
N GLU A 260 14.73 -7.83 7.94
CA GLU A 260 15.84 -7.46 8.83
C GLU A 260 16.63 -6.26 8.32
N GLU A 261 17.00 -6.26 7.04
CA GLU A 261 17.64 -5.13 6.37
C GLU A 261 16.74 -3.87 6.44
N TYR A 262 15.43 -4.00 6.24
CA TYR A 262 14.50 -2.88 6.33
C TYR A 262 14.41 -2.30 7.74
N VAL A 263 14.37 -3.14 8.78
CA VAL A 263 14.39 -2.70 10.17
C VAL A 263 15.71 -2.00 10.50
N GLY A 264 16.85 -2.56 10.07
CA GLY A 264 18.17 -1.93 10.22
C GLY A 264 18.24 -0.56 9.55
N GLU A 265 17.70 -0.43 8.33
CA GLU A 265 17.63 0.86 7.64
C GLU A 265 16.70 1.86 8.34
N CYS A 266 15.59 1.42 8.94
CA CYS A 266 14.75 2.30 9.76
C CYS A 266 15.53 2.88 10.96
N ILE A 267 16.30 2.04 11.67
CA ILE A 267 17.15 2.48 12.79
C ILE A 267 18.20 3.48 12.29
N ARG A 268 18.89 3.18 11.18
CA ARG A 268 19.88 4.07 10.58
C ARG A 268 19.29 5.43 10.22
N VAL A 269 18.14 5.45 9.56
CA VAL A 269 17.47 6.69 9.11
C VAL A 269 16.98 7.55 10.28
N THR A 270 16.59 6.92 11.39
CA THR A 270 16.24 7.66 12.62
C THR A 270 17.46 8.33 13.29
N GLY A 271 18.68 8.06 12.82
CA GLY A 271 19.93 8.51 13.43
C GLY A 271 20.29 7.71 14.68
N GLN A 272 20.00 6.41 14.69
CA GLN A 272 20.19 5.50 15.85
C GLN A 272 19.44 5.93 17.12
N ARG A 273 18.40 6.77 16.98
CA ARG A 273 17.54 7.17 18.09
C ARG A 273 16.67 6.03 18.62
N VAL A 274 16.48 4.97 17.83
CA VAL A 274 15.84 3.75 18.30
C VAL A 274 16.87 2.93 19.07
N SER A 275 16.85 3.04 20.40
CA SER A 275 17.75 2.30 21.30
C SER A 275 17.10 0.97 21.67
N ALA A 276 17.01 0.07 20.70
CA ALA A 276 16.51 -1.29 20.88
C ALA A 276 17.46 -2.29 20.23
N ASP A 277 17.57 -3.47 20.80
CA ASP A 277 18.23 -4.60 20.15
C ASP A 277 17.54 -4.86 18.79
N PRO A 278 18.27 -4.83 17.66
CA PRO A 278 17.69 -5.02 16.32
C PRO A 278 16.90 -6.33 16.20
N ALA A 279 17.33 -7.41 16.87
CA ALA A 279 16.66 -8.70 16.81
C ALA A 279 15.30 -8.67 17.55
N ALA A 280 15.26 -8.14 18.77
CA ALA A 280 14.01 -7.95 19.50
C ALA A 280 13.05 -7.00 18.76
N LEU A 281 13.57 -5.89 18.23
CA LEU A 281 12.80 -4.89 17.49
C LEU A 281 12.14 -5.48 16.24
N LYS A 282 12.86 -6.33 15.51
CA LYS A 282 12.38 -7.01 14.29
C LYS A 282 11.10 -7.80 14.54
N HIS A 283 11.04 -8.56 15.63
CA HIS A 283 9.87 -9.37 15.99
C HIS A 283 8.72 -8.51 16.51
N GLU A 284 8.99 -7.51 17.36
CA GLU A 284 7.96 -6.62 17.89
C GLU A 284 7.33 -5.75 16.80
N LEU A 285 8.14 -5.17 15.90
CA LEU A 285 7.61 -4.43 14.76
C LEU A 285 6.76 -5.32 13.85
N TYR A 286 7.20 -6.55 13.58
CA TYR A 286 6.41 -7.48 12.78
C TYR A 286 5.07 -7.81 13.46
N ARG A 287 5.09 -8.08 14.76
CA ARG A 287 3.89 -8.31 15.57
C ARG A 287 2.91 -7.15 15.54
N CYS A 288 3.39 -5.91 15.57
CA CYS A 288 2.52 -4.73 15.57
C CYS A 288 2.03 -4.28 14.19
N THR A 289 2.66 -4.76 13.10
CA THR A 289 2.45 -4.22 11.74
C THR A 289 2.20 -5.27 10.67
N PHE A 290 2.33 -6.56 10.99
CA PHE A 290 2.22 -7.68 10.04
C PHE A 290 3.21 -7.58 8.85
N GLY A 291 4.35 -6.91 9.04
CA GLY A 291 5.33 -6.69 7.96
C GLY A 291 4.87 -5.64 6.92
N ILE A 292 3.83 -4.86 7.22
CA ILE A 292 3.34 -3.80 6.34
C ILE A 292 4.17 -2.53 6.57
N LYS A 293 5.05 -2.20 5.63
CA LYS A 293 6.00 -1.06 5.70
C LYS A 293 5.32 0.26 6.08
N ARG A 294 4.15 0.58 5.51
CA ARG A 294 3.39 1.79 5.85
C ARG A 294 3.01 1.85 7.33
N LEU A 295 2.61 0.72 7.92
CA LEU A 295 2.24 0.64 9.32
C LEU A 295 3.46 0.75 10.23
N THR A 296 4.61 0.20 9.81
CA THR A 296 5.89 0.40 10.51
C THR A 296 6.26 1.87 10.60
N VAL A 297 6.16 2.63 9.51
CA VAL A 297 6.43 4.07 9.54
C VAL A 297 5.46 4.81 10.46
N HIS A 298 4.17 4.44 10.43
CA HIS A 298 3.17 5.03 11.32
C HIS A 298 3.48 4.73 12.79
N LEU A 299 3.82 3.48 13.11
CA LEU A 299 4.12 3.04 14.47
C LEU A 299 5.37 3.75 15.02
N ILE A 300 6.46 3.83 14.25
CA ILE A 300 7.67 4.55 14.65
C ILE A 300 7.40 6.04 14.83
N LYS A 301 6.59 6.66 13.95
CA LYS A 301 6.18 8.06 14.10
C LYS A 301 5.44 8.28 15.42
N THR A 302 4.49 7.41 15.75
CA THR A 302 3.70 7.53 16.99
C THR A 302 4.56 7.27 18.22
N ALA A 303 5.45 6.26 18.19
CA ALA A 303 6.38 5.98 19.28
C ALA A 303 7.34 7.16 19.53
N TYR A 304 7.81 7.82 18.46
CA TYR A 304 8.63 9.03 18.59
C TYR A 304 7.86 10.20 19.24
N LEU A 305 6.57 10.36 18.95
CA LEU A 305 5.74 11.39 19.59
C LEU A 305 5.55 11.11 21.08
N GLU A 306 5.34 9.84 21.46
CA GLU A 306 5.21 9.44 22.86
C GLU A 306 6.52 9.61 23.63
N ALA A 307 7.66 9.22 23.05
CA ALA A 307 8.96 9.47 23.65
C ALA A 307 9.21 10.98 23.87
N ARG A 308 8.86 11.82 22.90
CA ARG A 308 8.99 13.28 23.01
C ARG A 308 8.04 13.89 24.04
N ALA A 309 6.87 13.29 24.29
CA ALA A 309 5.95 13.73 25.35
C ALA A 309 6.56 13.51 26.75
N GLU A 310 7.44 12.52 26.89
CA GLU A 310 8.21 12.25 28.11
C GLU A 310 9.59 12.95 28.13
N HIS A 311 9.79 13.94 27.25
CA HIS A 311 11.06 14.66 27.07
C HIS A 311 12.26 13.76 26.73
N ARG A 312 12.01 12.56 26.21
CA ARG A 312 13.05 11.66 25.69
C ARG A 312 13.21 11.83 24.18
N TYR A 313 14.45 11.72 23.71
CA TYR A 313 14.80 11.80 22.29
C TYR A 313 15.11 10.43 21.67
N THR A 314 15.14 9.40 22.51
CA THR A 314 15.38 8.00 22.12
C THR A 314 14.10 7.18 22.28
N VAL A 315 13.83 6.33 21.30
CA VAL A 315 12.67 5.43 21.26
C VAL A 315 13.10 4.04 21.71
N GLY A 316 12.48 3.52 22.76
CA GLY A 316 12.66 2.14 23.23
C GLY A 316 11.57 1.19 22.71
N ILE A 317 11.72 -0.10 23.04
CA ILE A 317 10.68 -1.12 22.73
C ILE A 317 9.38 -0.82 23.49
N GLU A 318 9.48 -0.27 24.70
CA GLU A 318 8.31 0.14 25.49
C GLU A 318 7.48 1.21 24.78
N ASP A 319 8.13 2.19 24.15
CA ASP A 319 7.46 3.26 23.40
C ASP A 319 6.72 2.72 22.18
N ILE A 320 7.24 1.65 21.56
CA ILE A 320 6.57 0.97 20.44
C ILE A 320 5.31 0.25 20.94
N ASN A 321 5.39 -0.39 22.09
CA ASN A 321 4.24 -1.04 22.72
C ASN A 321 3.17 -0.03 23.15
N ARG A 322 3.58 1.10 23.75
CA ARG A 322 2.67 2.20 24.08
C ARG A 322 2.03 2.78 22.82
N ALA A 323 2.81 2.99 21.76
CA ALA A 323 2.32 3.48 20.48
C ALA A 323 1.31 2.53 19.82
N TYR A 324 1.52 1.21 19.95
CA TYR A 324 0.57 0.20 19.48
C TYR A 324 -0.74 0.23 20.29
N LEU A 325 -0.67 0.50 21.59
CA LEU A 325 -1.83 0.63 22.46
C LEU A 325 -2.57 1.97 22.30
N SER A 326 -1.89 2.99 21.78
CA SER A 326 -2.39 4.36 21.60
C SER A 326 -3.70 4.44 20.79
N ALA A 327 -4.47 5.50 21.07
CA ALA A 327 -5.68 5.81 20.31
C ALA A 327 -5.38 6.11 18.82
N SER A 328 -4.25 6.77 18.55
CA SER A 328 -3.81 7.13 17.20
C SER A 328 -3.55 5.93 16.30
N TYR A 329 -3.11 4.80 16.87
CA TYR A 329 -2.86 3.56 16.13
C TYR A 329 -4.04 2.57 16.16
N SER A 330 -5.14 2.87 16.88
CA SER A 330 -6.23 1.93 17.12
C SER A 330 -6.89 1.35 15.87
N SER A 331 -7.04 2.13 14.80
CA SER A 331 -7.59 1.64 13.51
C SER A 331 -6.64 0.65 12.85
N SER A 332 -5.35 0.98 12.76
CA SER A 332 -4.33 0.12 12.19
C SER A 332 -4.13 -1.15 13.02
N ARG A 333 -4.26 -1.06 14.35
CA ARG A 333 -4.23 -2.20 15.25
C ARG A 333 -5.32 -3.22 14.92
N ARG A 334 -6.57 -2.76 14.73
CA ARG A 334 -7.69 -3.65 14.37
C ARG A 334 -7.42 -4.38 13.06
N ASP A 335 -6.92 -3.66 12.04
CA ASP A 335 -6.59 -4.27 10.75
C ASP A 335 -5.50 -5.35 10.88
N VAL A 336 -4.48 -5.10 11.71
CA VAL A 336 -3.39 -6.06 11.97
C VAL A 336 -3.89 -7.28 12.75
N GLU A 337 -4.73 -7.09 13.78
CA GLU A 337 -5.35 -8.18 14.53
C GLU A 337 -6.22 -9.06 13.61
N ASP A 338 -7.01 -8.45 12.72
CA ASP A 338 -7.82 -9.16 11.73
C ASP A 338 -6.96 -9.98 10.76
N LEU A 339 -5.81 -9.45 10.33
CA LEU A 339 -4.86 -10.17 9.46
C LEU A 339 -4.26 -11.40 10.17
N PHE A 340 -3.91 -11.27 11.45
CA PHE A 340 -3.45 -12.42 12.24
C PHE A 340 -4.55 -13.47 12.42
N LEU A 341 -5.80 -13.05 12.63
CA LEU A 341 -6.94 -13.96 12.73
C LEU A 341 -7.23 -14.70 11.41
N LEU A 342 -7.15 -14.00 10.27
CA LEU A 342 -7.30 -14.57 8.94
C LEU A 342 -6.27 -15.65 8.63
N ASN A 343 -5.04 -15.48 9.11
CA ASN A 343 -4.00 -16.49 8.99
C ASN A 343 -4.30 -17.73 9.87
N LEU A 344 -4.75 -17.53 11.10
CA LEU A 344 -4.98 -18.63 12.03
C LEU A 344 -6.25 -19.45 11.73
N GLN A 345 -7.35 -18.76 11.43
CA GLN A 345 -8.64 -19.39 11.16
C GLN A 345 -8.81 -19.44 9.65
N ARG A 346 -8.61 -20.62 9.05
CA ARG A 346 -8.92 -20.85 7.62
C ARG A 346 -10.32 -20.32 7.31
N CYS A 347 -10.36 -19.16 6.64
CA CYS A 347 -11.50 -18.47 6.04
C CYS A 347 -12.89 -18.79 6.65
N LYS A 348 -13.27 -18.14 7.75
CA LYS A 348 -14.70 -18.02 8.09
C LYS A 348 -15.38 -16.96 7.21
N PRO A 349 -16.63 -17.17 6.77
CA PRO A 349 -17.42 -16.12 6.13
C PRO A 349 -17.70 -15.01 7.16
N GLY A 350 -17.46 -13.75 6.80
CA GLY A 350 -17.69 -12.57 7.65
C GLY A 350 -16.48 -11.66 7.86
N PHE A 351 -15.27 -12.08 7.47
CA PHE A 351 -14.09 -11.20 7.51
C PHE A 351 -14.12 -10.16 6.39
N ARG A 352 -13.50 -9.00 6.64
CA ARG A 352 -13.45 -7.90 5.66
C ARG A 352 -12.72 -8.35 4.39
N SER A 353 -13.33 -8.07 3.23
CA SER A 353 -12.82 -8.50 1.93
C SER A 353 -11.57 -7.74 1.48
N ASP A 354 -11.31 -6.55 2.02
CA ASP A 354 -10.13 -5.73 1.70
C ASP A 354 -8.81 -6.28 2.29
N LEU A 355 -8.88 -7.09 3.34
CA LEU A 355 -7.71 -7.74 3.96
C LEU A 355 -7.47 -9.17 3.44
N ARG A 356 -8.45 -9.76 2.76
CA ARG A 356 -8.36 -11.12 2.22
C ARG A 356 -7.82 -11.11 0.80
N CYS A 357 -6.80 -11.91 0.52
CA CYS A 357 -6.34 -12.09 -0.87
C CYS A 357 -7.45 -12.73 -1.74
N PRO A 358 -7.80 -12.13 -2.90
CA PRO A 358 -8.80 -12.67 -3.82
C PRO A 358 -8.30 -13.83 -4.68
N PHE A 359 -6.99 -13.98 -4.83
CA PHE A 359 -6.38 -14.97 -5.73
C PHE A 359 -5.81 -16.16 -4.95
N PRO A 360 -5.75 -17.36 -5.56
CA PRO A 360 -5.09 -18.50 -4.96
C PRO A 360 -3.59 -18.25 -4.89
N VAL A 361 -3.07 -17.98 -3.69
CA VAL A 361 -1.63 -17.88 -3.46
C VAL A 361 -1.11 -19.27 -3.08
N PRO A 362 -0.03 -19.77 -3.71
CA PRO A 362 0.58 -21.03 -3.29
C PRO A 362 0.98 -20.91 -1.82
N VAL A 363 0.44 -21.83 -1.02
CA VAL A 363 0.54 -21.81 0.44
C VAL A 363 1.97 -22.17 0.86
N GLN A 364 2.90 -21.22 0.77
CA GLN A 364 4.12 -21.29 1.57
C GLN A 364 3.83 -20.66 2.93
N SER A 365 3.36 -21.53 3.82
CA SER A 365 2.83 -21.27 5.16
C SER A 365 3.88 -20.88 6.19
N ASN A 366 4.79 -19.96 5.88
CA ASN A 366 5.84 -19.57 6.84
C ASN A 366 5.28 -18.56 7.87
N VAL A 367 4.41 -17.63 7.45
CA VAL A 367 3.71 -16.71 8.38
C VAL A 367 2.78 -17.46 9.34
N LEU A 368 2.23 -18.60 8.92
CA LEU A 368 1.43 -19.48 9.81
C LEU A 368 2.29 -20.11 10.90
N ALA A 369 3.55 -20.45 10.61
CA ALA A 369 4.46 -21.00 11.60
C ALA A 369 4.80 -19.94 12.66
N PHE A 370 5.18 -18.73 12.23
CA PHE A 370 5.46 -17.62 13.15
C PHE A 370 4.26 -17.29 14.03
N THR A 371 3.06 -17.12 13.44
CA THR A 371 1.85 -16.79 14.20
C THR A 371 1.42 -17.87 15.19
N LYS A 372 1.65 -19.15 14.85
CA LYS A 372 1.44 -20.26 15.79
C LYS A 372 2.48 -20.29 16.90
N GLN A 373 3.75 -20.09 16.58
CA GLN A 373 4.87 -20.09 17.53
C GLN A 373 4.80 -18.91 18.50
N ASP A 374 4.55 -17.70 18.01
CA ASP A 374 4.35 -16.49 18.84
C ASP A 374 3.16 -16.66 19.77
N ARG A 375 2.04 -17.20 19.29
CA ARG A 375 0.89 -17.51 20.15
C ARG A 375 1.23 -18.58 21.19
N ALA A 376 1.95 -19.64 20.81
CA ALA A 376 2.39 -20.67 21.74
C ALA A 376 3.28 -20.07 22.84
N ALA A 377 4.23 -19.20 22.48
CA ALA A 377 5.08 -18.46 23.41
C ALA A 377 4.26 -17.57 24.37
N ARG A 378 3.26 -16.85 23.88
CA ARG A 378 2.37 -16.03 24.76
C ARG A 378 1.48 -16.87 25.65
N VAL A 379 1.00 -18.01 25.14
CA VAL A 379 0.18 -18.93 25.94
C VAL A 379 1.06 -19.54 27.02
N SER A 380 2.29 -19.97 26.72
CA SER A 380 3.23 -20.45 27.73
C SER A 380 3.62 -19.37 28.74
N GLU A 381 3.85 -18.13 28.31
CA GLU A 381 4.17 -17.02 29.20
C GLU A 381 2.99 -16.66 30.11
N LYS A 382 1.76 -16.61 29.57
CA LYS A 382 0.55 -16.40 30.38
C LYS A 382 0.27 -17.55 31.34
N ILE A 383 0.50 -18.79 30.91
CA ILE A 383 0.36 -19.97 31.77
C ILE A 383 1.43 -19.93 32.86
N PHE A 384 2.67 -19.55 32.53
CA PHE A 384 3.75 -19.38 33.50
C PHE A 384 3.38 -18.34 34.56
N VAL A 385 2.98 -17.13 34.14
CA VAL A 385 2.54 -16.06 35.06
C VAL A 385 1.31 -16.48 35.87
N ALA A 386 0.38 -17.23 35.27
CA ALA A 386 -0.78 -17.77 35.98
C ALA A 386 -0.44 -18.91 36.96
N ALA A 387 0.64 -19.66 36.71
CA ALA A 387 1.12 -20.74 37.56
C ALA A 387 1.98 -20.24 38.73
N LEU A 388 2.47 -18.99 38.71
CA LEU A 388 3.19 -18.38 39.82
C LEU A 388 2.32 -18.34 41.09
N THR A 389 2.94 -18.68 42.22
CA THR A 389 2.33 -18.57 43.55
C THR A 389 2.16 -17.10 43.97
N VAL A 390 1.37 -16.84 45.03
CA VAL A 390 1.09 -15.46 45.50
C VAL A 390 2.35 -14.70 45.91
N GLU A 391 3.36 -15.40 46.43
CA GLU A 391 4.65 -14.82 46.83
C GLU A 391 5.55 -14.56 45.61
N GLU A 392 5.60 -15.51 44.68
CA GLU A 392 6.35 -15.35 43.43
C GLU A 392 5.77 -14.27 42.52
N ARG A 393 4.44 -14.08 42.51
CA ARG A 393 3.79 -12.96 41.79
C ARG A 393 4.17 -11.61 42.36
N LYS A 394 4.22 -11.47 43.69
CA LYS A 394 4.65 -10.21 44.32
C LYS A 394 6.11 -9.90 44.02
N ASN A 395 6.98 -10.92 44.03
CA ASN A 395 8.38 -10.77 43.63
C ASN A 395 8.51 -10.45 42.13
N PHE A 396 7.69 -11.09 41.28
CA PHE A 396 7.65 -10.81 39.85
C PHE A 396 7.15 -9.39 39.55
N GLU A 397 6.14 -8.90 40.26
CA GLU A 397 5.64 -7.51 40.17
C GLU A 397 6.64 -6.48 40.72
N GLN A 398 7.47 -6.85 41.69
CA GLN A 398 8.57 -6.01 42.19
C GLN A 398 9.74 -5.93 41.20
N ILE A 399 10.04 -7.00 40.48
CA ILE A 399 11.08 -7.05 39.44
C ILE A 399 10.57 -6.41 38.13
N TYR A 400 9.29 -6.60 37.82
CA TYR A 400 8.61 -6.09 36.63
C TYR A 400 7.35 -5.31 37.00
N PRO A 401 7.48 -3.99 37.28
CA PRO A 401 6.36 -3.18 37.71
C PRO A 401 5.22 -3.18 36.67
N PRO A 402 3.96 -3.05 37.14
CA PRO A 402 2.80 -3.03 36.26
C PRO A 402 2.91 -1.88 35.25
N GLY A 403 3.01 -2.22 33.96
CA GLY A 403 3.24 -1.26 32.86
C GLY A 403 4.57 -1.46 32.10
N SER A 404 5.47 -2.30 32.60
CA SER A 404 6.70 -2.71 31.88
C SER A 404 6.41 -3.74 30.78
N ALA A 405 7.25 -3.77 29.73
CA ALA A 405 7.05 -4.59 28.52
C ALA A 405 6.98 -6.11 28.77
N SER A 406 7.45 -6.59 29.93
CA SER A 406 7.52 -8.00 30.33
C SER A 406 6.36 -8.46 31.22
N ASN A 407 5.35 -7.62 31.48
CA ASN A 407 4.19 -7.98 32.29
C ASN A 407 2.89 -8.00 31.46
N PRO A 408 2.52 -9.15 30.85
CA PRO A 408 1.34 -9.26 29.98
C PRO A 408 -0.01 -9.27 30.74
N SER A 409 -0.02 -9.01 32.06
CA SER A 409 -1.20 -9.15 32.93
C SER A 409 -2.03 -7.86 33.10
N SER A 410 -1.63 -6.72 32.53
CA SER A 410 -2.42 -5.48 32.65
C SER A 410 -3.64 -5.50 31.72
N LYS A 411 -4.66 -6.30 32.05
CA LYS A 411 -6.02 -5.84 31.75
C LYS A 411 -6.19 -4.55 32.56
N PRO A 412 -6.60 -3.42 31.96
CA PRO A 412 -6.98 -2.27 32.77
C PRO A 412 -8.07 -2.76 33.71
N GLU A 413 -7.80 -2.66 35.01
CA GLU A 413 -8.78 -2.98 36.03
C GLU A 413 -9.93 -2.01 35.79
N ARG A 414 -10.98 -2.52 35.16
CA ARG A 414 -12.18 -1.76 34.87
C ARG A 414 -12.75 -1.46 36.23
N GLN A 415 -12.50 -0.25 36.76
CA GLN A 415 -13.13 0.22 37.98
C GLN A 415 -14.61 -0.08 37.83
N LYS A 416 -15.11 -1.04 38.61
CA LYS A 416 -16.53 -1.35 38.63
C LYS A 416 -17.18 -0.05 39.04
N LYS A 417 -17.89 0.60 38.11
CA LYS A 417 -18.78 1.70 38.48
C LYS A 417 -19.65 1.16 39.62
N PRO A 418 -19.78 1.88 40.74
CA PRO A 418 -20.64 1.44 41.82
C PRO A 418 -22.01 1.11 41.22
N ALA A 419 -22.52 -0.07 41.54
CA ALA A 419 -23.82 -0.50 41.05
C ALA A 419 -24.83 0.60 41.39
N LEU A 420 -25.50 1.13 40.37
CA LEU A 420 -26.58 2.08 40.59
C LEU A 420 -27.58 1.41 41.56
N PRO A 421 -28.02 2.09 42.62
CA PRO A 421 -28.99 1.53 43.55
C PRO A 421 -30.21 1.10 42.76
N LYS A 422 -30.73 -0.11 43.04
CA LYS A 422 -31.97 -0.60 42.42
C LYS A 422 -33.04 0.47 42.65
N GLN A 423 -33.52 1.08 41.56
CA GLN A 423 -34.57 2.08 41.64
C GLN A 423 -35.81 1.42 42.24
N THR A 424 -36.23 1.91 43.41
CA THR A 424 -37.51 1.56 44.02
C THR A 424 -38.64 2.08 43.15
N ARG A 425 -39.80 1.42 43.23
CA ARG A 425 -40.97 1.72 42.39
C ARG A 425 -41.43 3.19 42.51
N GLU A 426 -41.33 3.77 43.70
CA GLU A 426 -41.56 5.20 43.96
C GLU A 426 -40.59 6.11 43.19
N GLY A 427 -39.32 5.71 43.06
CA GLY A 427 -38.31 6.47 42.29
C GLY A 427 -38.55 6.45 40.78
N LEU A 428 -39.20 5.41 40.26
CA LEU A 428 -39.64 5.34 38.87
C LEU A 428 -40.88 6.22 38.62
N GLU A 429 -41.82 6.24 39.57
CA GLU A 429 -43.02 7.09 39.51
C GLU A 429 -42.64 8.58 39.60
N ASP A 430 -41.68 8.95 40.44
CA ASP A 430 -41.19 10.33 40.57
C ASP A 430 -40.39 10.80 39.33
N ALA A 431 -39.58 9.91 38.73
CA ALA A 431 -38.87 10.21 37.49
C ALA A 431 -39.81 10.36 36.28
N TYR A 432 -40.85 9.52 36.21
CA TYR A 432 -41.89 9.61 35.17
C TYR A 432 -42.70 10.90 35.30
N SER A 433 -43.01 11.31 36.53
CA SER A 433 -43.70 12.56 36.81
C SER A 433 -42.88 13.78 36.34
N ARG A 434 -41.57 13.80 36.59
CA ARG A 434 -40.68 14.89 36.12
C ARG A 434 -40.59 14.99 34.60
N LEU A 435 -40.52 13.86 33.90
CA LEU A 435 -40.53 13.81 32.43
C LEU A 435 -41.83 14.33 31.83
N LEU A 436 -42.97 14.05 32.47
CA LEU A 436 -44.27 14.57 32.04
C LEU A 436 -44.38 16.09 32.26
N PHE A 437 -43.82 16.62 33.34
CA PHE A 437 -43.79 18.07 33.60
C PHE A 437 -42.81 18.82 32.66
N GLU A 438 -41.66 18.24 32.30
CA GLU A 438 -40.72 18.83 31.32
C GLU A 438 -41.29 18.83 29.88
N SER A 439 -42.16 17.88 29.54
CA SER A 439 -42.80 17.80 28.21
C SER A 439 -43.87 18.88 27.94
N LYS A 440 -44.23 19.70 28.95
CA LYS A 440 -45.20 20.80 28.84
C LYS A 440 -44.55 22.21 28.85
N GLY A 441 -43.28 22.31 28.45
CA GLY A 441 -42.61 23.59 28.19
C GLY A 441 -42.81 24.06 26.74
N GLU A 442 -43.14 25.35 26.57
CA GLU A 442 -43.55 26.06 25.35
C GLU A 442 -42.74 25.80 24.06
N PRO A 443 -43.36 25.94 22.85
CA PRO A 443 -42.69 25.72 21.58
C PRO A 443 -41.58 26.76 21.31
N LYS A 444 -40.37 26.28 21.01
CA LYS A 444 -39.22 27.11 20.62
C LYS A 444 -39.53 27.96 19.37
N PRO A 445 -39.14 29.26 19.34
CA PRO A 445 -39.33 30.10 18.17
C PRO A 445 -38.41 29.66 17.01
N ARG A 446 -38.96 29.62 15.79
CA ARG A 446 -38.19 29.40 14.55
C ARG A 446 -37.26 30.60 14.32
N GLY A 447 -35.96 30.36 14.27
CA GLY A 447 -34.96 31.36 13.88
C GLY A 447 -35.09 31.77 12.40
N PRO A 448 -34.57 32.96 12.03
CA PRO A 448 -34.77 33.53 10.71
C PRO A 448 -33.93 32.80 9.65
N ALA A 449 -34.52 32.61 8.48
CA ALA A 449 -33.85 32.04 7.32
C ALA A 449 -32.80 33.02 6.76
N LYS A 450 -31.58 32.51 6.53
CA LYS A 450 -30.63 33.00 5.54
C LYS A 450 -30.03 31.81 4.80
#